data_AF-A0A540MA43-F1
#
_entry.id   AF-A0A540MA43-F1
#
_cell.length_a   1.000
_cell.length_b   1.000
_cell.length_c   1.000
_cell.angle_alpha   90.00
_cell.angle_beta   90.00
_cell.angle_gamma   90.00
#
_symmetry.space_group_name_H-M   'P 1'
#
loop_
_entity.id
_entity.type
_entity.pdbx_description
1 polymer ?
#
loop_
_entity_poly.entity_id
_entity_poly.type
_entity_poly.pdbx_seq_one_letter_code
_entity_poly.pdbx_strand_id
1 'polypeptide(L)'
;MGENSGKETLASSTKKGFFKKKKFHIRRKKLKAYDISSLSEFLPELKHSLELTPAAKFKLILKEGKRLSALVNHPAFQADPLGAIYQDIISTQPAVDEKPNERNKCGSKKSNQKKSGAPAGHQSMDFHLSTLNHGISSIHL
;
A
#
# COMPACT_ATOMS: atom_id res chain seq x y z
N MET A 1 -3.46 -19.72 -73.77
CA MET A 1 -2.48 -18.76 -73.23
C MET A 1 -1.33 -19.58 -72.67
N GLY A 2 -0.11 -19.31 -73.13
CA GLY A 2 1.05 -20.18 -72.98
C GLY A 2 1.71 -20.18 -71.61
N GLU A 3 2.40 -21.29 -71.33
CA GLU A 3 3.27 -21.53 -70.17
C GLU A 3 4.66 -20.89 -70.34
N ASN A 4 5.46 -20.97 -69.27
CA ASN A 4 6.91 -20.71 -69.14
C ASN A 4 7.26 -19.26 -68.72
N SER A 5 8.27 -18.96 -67.90
CA SER A 5 9.19 -19.69 -67.03
C SER A 5 10.20 -18.65 -66.53
N GLY A 6 10.65 -18.73 -65.28
CA GLY A 6 11.75 -17.92 -64.74
C GLY A 6 11.34 -17.28 -63.42
N LYS A 7 11.69 -17.82 -62.24
CA LYS A 7 13.03 -18.04 -61.66
C LYS A 7 13.86 -16.76 -61.61
N GLU A 8 13.48 -15.84 -60.73
CA GLU A 8 14.41 -14.82 -60.23
C GLU A 8 14.51 -14.90 -58.72
N THR A 9 15.29 -15.89 -58.28
CA THR A 9 15.88 -15.97 -56.95
C THR A 9 16.92 -14.86 -56.83
N LEU A 10 16.53 -13.69 -56.33
CA LEU A 10 17.48 -12.68 -55.88
C LEU A 10 17.99 -13.07 -54.49
N ALA A 11 18.93 -14.03 -54.46
CA ALA A 11 19.76 -14.29 -53.31
C ALA A 11 20.75 -13.13 -53.14
N SER A 12 20.39 -12.14 -52.32
CA SER A 12 21.36 -11.15 -51.84
C SER A 12 22.29 -11.83 -50.84
N SER A 13 23.51 -12.12 -51.31
CA SER A 13 24.62 -12.62 -50.51
C SER A 13 24.94 -11.66 -49.37
N THR A 14 24.55 -12.03 -48.15
CA THR A 14 24.99 -11.38 -46.91
C THR A 14 26.52 -11.44 -46.80
N LYS A 15 27.19 -10.29 -46.97
CA LYS A 15 28.58 -10.11 -46.56
C LYS A 15 28.64 -10.17 -45.03
N LYS A 16 28.89 -11.36 -44.45
CA LYS A 16 29.22 -11.49 -43.04
C LYS A 16 30.64 -10.96 -42.83
N GLY A 17 30.74 -9.67 -42.53
CA GLY A 17 31.99 -9.08 -42.05
C GLY A 17 32.47 -9.84 -40.81
N PHE A 18 33.72 -10.31 -40.83
CA PHE A 18 34.36 -10.88 -39.66
C PHE A 18 34.64 -9.76 -38.64
N PHE A 19 33.63 -9.39 -37.85
CA PHE A 19 33.82 -8.50 -36.72
C PHE A 19 34.67 -9.22 -35.68
N LYS A 20 35.96 -8.86 -35.57
CA LYS A 20 36.81 -9.29 -34.45
C LYS A 20 36.08 -8.90 -33.16
N LYS A 21 35.66 -9.90 -32.36
CA LYS A 21 35.03 -9.69 -31.06
C LYS A 21 36.04 -9.02 -30.13
N LYS A 22 36.03 -7.68 -30.07
CA LYS A 22 36.75 -6.91 -29.06
C LYS A 22 36.12 -7.24 -27.71
N LYS A 23 36.88 -7.92 -26.83
CA LYS A 23 36.45 -8.19 -25.46
C LYS A 23 36.39 -6.85 -24.72
N PHE A 24 35.20 -6.26 -24.63
CA PHE A 24 34.96 -5.15 -23.71
C PHE A 24 35.02 -5.70 -22.28
N HIS A 25 36.09 -5.39 -21.56
CA HIS A 25 36.13 -5.62 -20.12
C HIS A 25 35.25 -4.55 -19.47
N ILE A 26 33.96 -4.87 -19.32
CA ILE A 26 33.01 -4.00 -18.63
C ILE A 26 33.46 -3.92 -17.17
N ARG A 27 34.09 -2.80 -16.80
CA ARG A 27 34.39 -2.49 -15.41
C ARG A 27 33.06 -2.31 -14.68
N ARG A 28 32.62 -3.35 -13.97
CA ARG A 28 31.43 -3.28 -13.12
C ARG A 28 31.79 -2.43 -11.90
N LYS A 29 31.26 -1.21 -11.83
CA LYS A 29 31.30 -0.40 -10.60
C LYS A 29 30.58 -1.21 -9.52
N LYS A 30 31.27 -1.53 -8.42
CA LYS A 30 30.61 -2.15 -7.27
C LYS A 30 29.68 -1.10 -6.67
N LEU A 31 28.38 -1.35 -6.78
CA LEU A 31 27.37 -0.54 -6.08
C LEU A 31 27.72 -0.52 -4.60
N LYS A 32 27.74 0.68 -4.03
CA LYS A 32 27.82 0.84 -2.57
C LYS A 32 26.46 0.40 -2.04
N ALA A 33 26.44 -0.70 -1.29
CA ALA A 33 25.25 -1.04 -0.53
C ALA A 33 25.14 0.01 0.58
N TYR A 34 24.11 0.83 0.52
CA TYR A 34 23.76 1.69 1.64
C TYR A 34 23.33 0.80 2.79
N ASP A 35 23.78 1.13 3.99
CA ASP A 35 23.29 0.49 5.21
C ASP A 35 21.84 0.92 5.42
N ILE A 36 20.93 -0.04 5.26
CA ILE A 36 19.47 0.14 5.43
C ILE A 36 19.00 -0.28 6.83
N SER A 37 19.93 -0.58 7.75
CA SER A 37 19.60 -0.97 9.13
C SER A 37 18.78 0.10 9.87
N SER A 38 18.97 1.38 9.56
CA SER A 38 18.18 2.46 10.16
C SER A 38 16.68 2.39 9.84
N LEU A 39 16.28 1.68 8.78
CA LEU A 39 14.86 1.50 8.45
C LEU A 39 14.15 0.48 9.36
N SER A 40 14.89 -0.39 10.07
CA SER A 40 14.25 -1.40 10.92
C SER A 40 13.60 -0.82 12.17
N GLU A 41 14.00 0.38 12.61
CA GLU A 41 13.41 1.07 13.77
C GLU A 41 11.98 1.57 13.48
N PHE A 42 11.69 1.87 12.22
CA PHE A 42 10.39 2.40 11.77
C PHE A 42 9.43 1.31 11.29
N LEU A 43 9.94 0.10 11.07
CA LEU A 43 9.16 -1.02 10.61
C LEU A 43 8.86 -1.93 11.79
N PRO A 44 7.66 -2.53 11.84
CA PRO A 44 7.41 -3.61 12.80
C PRO A 44 8.43 -4.71 12.56
N GLU A 45 8.97 -5.29 13.63
CA GLU A 45 9.95 -6.36 13.57
C GLU A 45 9.35 -7.60 12.87
N LEU A 46 9.49 -7.67 11.55
CA LEU A 46 9.12 -8.81 10.72
C LEU A 46 10.21 -9.88 10.89
N LYS A 47 10.23 -10.53 12.05
CA LYS A 47 11.24 -11.55 12.43
C LYS A 47 11.20 -12.81 11.57
N HIS A 48 10.24 -12.90 10.66
CA HIS A 48 10.00 -14.08 9.84
C HIS A 48 9.72 -13.61 8.42
N SER A 49 10.50 -14.10 7.44
CA SER A 49 10.03 -14.14 6.06
C SER A 49 8.65 -14.79 6.11
N LEU A 50 7.62 -14.02 5.78
CA LEU A 50 6.24 -14.44 5.90
C LEU A 50 5.96 -15.44 4.77
N GLU A 51 6.52 -16.65 4.89
CA GLU A 51 6.31 -17.76 3.99
C GLU A 51 4.88 -18.26 4.16
N LEU A 52 3.97 -17.53 3.52
CA LEU A 52 2.58 -17.94 3.42
C LEU A 52 2.52 -19.22 2.57
N THR A 53 1.79 -20.22 3.07
CA THR A 53 1.43 -21.38 2.27
C THR A 53 0.68 -20.93 1.01
N PRO A 54 0.79 -21.66 -0.12
CA PRO A 54 0.07 -21.30 -1.36
C PRO A 54 -1.42 -21.05 -1.12
N ALA A 55 -2.08 -21.87 -0.29
CA ALA A 55 -3.47 -21.69 0.10
C ALA A 55 -3.73 -20.36 0.84
N ALA A 56 -2.85 -19.97 1.77
CA ALA A 56 -2.94 -18.70 2.48
C ALA A 56 -2.76 -17.50 1.52
N LYS A 57 -1.84 -17.61 0.54
CA LYS A 57 -1.65 -16.59 -0.51
C LYS A 57 -2.91 -16.42 -1.35
N PHE A 58 -3.51 -17.50 -1.85
CA PHE A 58 -4.76 -17.43 -2.61
C PHE A 58 -5.89 -16.82 -1.79
N LYS A 59 -6.03 -17.21 -0.52
CA LYS A 59 -7.04 -16.63 0.38
C LYS A 59 -6.84 -15.13 0.58
N LEU A 60 -5.59 -14.68 0.69
CA LEU A 60 -5.24 -13.27 0.80
C LEU A 60 -5.58 -12.51 -0.48
N ILE A 61 -5.21 -13.05 -1.64
CA ILE A 61 -5.55 -12.47 -2.96
C ILE A 61 -7.06 -12.33 -3.13
N LEU A 62 -7.84 -13.36 -2.78
CA LEU A 62 -9.29 -13.32 -2.89
C LEU A 62 -9.93 -12.30 -1.94
N LYS A 63 -9.38 -12.14 -0.73
CA LYS A 63 -9.85 -11.12 0.22
C LYS A 63 -9.54 -9.72 -0.31
N GLU A 64 -8.31 -9.49 -0.77
CA GLU A 64 -7.88 -8.19 -1.25
C GLU A 64 -8.58 -7.79 -2.55
N GLY A 65 -8.78 -8.75 -3.46
CA GLY A 65 -9.54 -8.51 -4.69
C GLY A 65 -10.98 -8.06 -4.42
N LYS A 66 -11.64 -8.61 -3.40
CA LYS A 66 -12.98 -8.19 -2.97
C LYS A 66 -12.98 -6.79 -2.35
N ARG A 67 -11.96 -6.48 -1.55
CA ARG A 67 -11.81 -5.15 -0.95
C ARG A 67 -11.60 -4.09 -2.03
N LEU A 68 -10.68 -4.35 -2.96
CA LEU A 68 -10.38 -3.43 -4.05
C LEU A 68 -11.58 -3.25 -4.99
N SER A 69 -12.32 -4.32 -5.31
CA SER A 69 -13.53 -4.18 -6.12
C SER A 69 -14.62 -3.37 -5.42
N ALA A 70 -14.76 -3.51 -4.11
CA ALA A 70 -15.69 -2.67 -3.33
C ALA A 70 -15.29 -1.19 -3.36
N LEU A 71 -13.99 -0.90 -3.21
CA LEU A 71 -13.46 0.46 -3.26
C LEU A 71 -13.67 1.11 -4.64
N VAL A 72 -13.34 0.40 -5.72
CA VAL A 72 -13.48 0.92 -7.10
C VAL A 72 -14.93 1.18 -7.49
N ASN A 73 -15.86 0.34 -7.01
CA ASN A 73 -17.30 0.51 -7.28
C ASN A 73 -17.97 1.54 -6.36
N HIS A 74 -17.24 2.13 -5.39
CA HIS A 74 -17.80 3.08 -4.46
C HIS A 74 -18.01 4.46 -5.12
N PRO A 75 -19.17 5.12 -4.94
CA PRO A 75 -19.43 6.42 -5.57
C PRO A 75 -18.44 7.50 -5.14
N ALA A 76 -17.96 7.48 -3.88
CA ALA A 76 -16.93 8.41 -3.44
C ALA A 76 -15.60 8.23 -4.22
N PHE A 77 -15.26 7.01 -4.63
CA PHE A 77 -14.06 6.76 -5.44
C PHE A 77 -14.21 7.26 -6.89
N GLN A 78 -15.43 7.22 -7.43
CA GLN A 78 -15.72 7.79 -8.75
C GLN A 78 -15.66 9.32 -8.75
N ALA A 79 -16.07 9.96 -7.65
CA ALA A 79 -16.06 11.40 -7.49
C ALA A 79 -14.66 11.95 -7.15
N ASP A 80 -13.97 11.33 -6.19
CA ASP A 80 -12.61 11.69 -5.76
C ASP A 80 -11.82 10.43 -5.39
N PRO A 81 -11.01 9.88 -6.32
CA PRO A 81 -10.26 8.66 -6.06
C PRO A 81 -9.19 8.83 -4.98
N LEU A 82 -8.58 10.01 -4.86
CA LEU A 82 -7.54 10.26 -3.87
C LEU A 82 -8.13 10.38 -2.47
N GLY A 83 -9.23 11.14 -2.32
CA GLY A 83 -9.95 11.26 -1.05
C GLY A 83 -10.52 9.93 -0.58
N ALA A 84 -11.08 9.12 -1.50
CA ALA A 84 -11.60 7.81 -1.17
C ALA A 84 -10.51 6.83 -0.70
N ILE A 85 -9.33 6.82 -1.34
CA ILE A 85 -8.18 6.01 -0.87
C ILE A 85 -7.73 6.47 0.51
N TYR A 86 -7.64 7.79 0.74
CA TYR A 86 -7.24 8.33 2.04
C TYR A 86 -8.20 7.90 3.16
N GLN A 87 -9.50 7.99 2.92
CA GLN A 87 -10.52 7.54 3.86
C GLN A 87 -10.47 6.02 4.09
N ASP A 88 -10.24 5.22 3.04
CA ASP A 88 -10.09 3.76 3.15
C ASP A 88 -8.86 3.40 3.99
N ILE A 89 -7.72 4.05 3.77
CA ILE A 89 -6.50 3.85 4.55
C ILE A 89 -6.77 4.13 6.04
N ILE A 90 -7.45 5.22 6.37
CA ILE A 90 -7.78 5.57 7.76
C ILE A 90 -8.74 4.55 8.38
N SER A 91 -9.82 4.22 7.67
CA SER A 91 -10.88 3.35 8.22
C SER A 91 -10.45 1.90 8.42
N THR A 92 -9.51 1.42 7.60
CA THR A 92 -9.03 0.04 7.63
C THR A 92 -7.75 -0.14 8.43
N GLN A 93 -7.25 0.92 9.09
CA GLN A 93 -6.17 0.74 10.05
C GLN A 93 -6.66 -0.20 11.16
N PRO A 94 -5.91 -1.27 11.49
CA PRO A 94 -6.26 -2.12 12.61
C PRO A 94 -6.32 -1.27 13.87
N ALA A 95 -7.42 -1.36 14.62
CA ALA A 95 -7.49 -0.75 15.94
C ALA A 95 -6.31 -1.29 16.76
N VAL A 96 -5.52 -0.39 17.34
CA VAL A 96 -4.48 -0.78 18.31
C VAL A 96 -5.22 -1.45 19.46
N ASP A 97 -5.02 -2.75 19.63
CA ASP A 97 -5.53 -3.50 20.78
C ASP A 97 -4.85 -2.97 22.06
N GLU A 98 -5.30 -1.83 22.59
CA GLU A 98 -5.25 -1.63 24.03
C GLU A 98 -6.23 -2.61 24.64
N LYS A 99 -5.74 -3.83 24.90
CA LYS A 99 -6.50 -4.84 25.64
C LYS A 99 -7.05 -4.19 26.92
N PRO A 100 -8.37 -4.13 27.13
CA PRO A 100 -8.85 -3.94 28.48
C PRO A 100 -8.38 -5.16 29.28
N ASN A 101 -7.49 -4.92 30.25
CA ASN A 101 -7.21 -5.81 31.36
C ASN A 101 -8.53 -6.03 32.13
N GLU A 102 -9.35 -6.95 31.63
CA GLU A 102 -10.48 -7.45 32.39
C GLU A 102 -9.94 -8.53 33.33
N ARG A 103 -9.76 -8.14 34.59
CA ARG A 103 -9.55 -9.08 35.69
C ARG A 103 -10.79 -9.95 35.80
N ASN A 104 -10.68 -11.19 35.32
CA ASN A 104 -11.62 -12.27 35.52
C ASN A 104 -11.99 -12.41 37.00
N LYS A 105 -13.19 -11.97 37.37
CA LYS A 105 -13.90 -12.43 38.57
C LYS A 105 -14.97 -13.43 38.13
N CYS A 106 -14.67 -14.70 38.31
CA CYS A 106 -15.68 -15.75 38.24
C CYS A 106 -16.79 -15.49 39.27
N GLY A 107 -18.05 -15.56 38.82
CA GLY A 107 -19.19 -15.96 39.64
C GLY A 107 -20.35 -14.96 39.73
N SER A 108 -21.40 -15.16 38.94
CA SER A 108 -22.68 -15.73 39.41
C SER A 108 -23.88 -15.39 38.50
N LYS A 109 -24.66 -16.44 38.19
CA LYS A 109 -26.08 -16.55 37.84
C LYS A 109 -26.85 -15.34 37.25
N LYS A 110 -27.28 -15.55 35.98
CA LYS A 110 -28.63 -15.41 35.40
C LYS A 110 -29.60 -14.42 36.07
N SER A 111 -29.92 -13.32 35.38
CA SER A 111 -31.30 -12.83 35.27
C SER A 111 -31.50 -11.96 34.02
N ASN A 112 -32.62 -12.18 33.33
CA ASN A 112 -33.13 -11.37 32.22
C ASN A 112 -33.62 -10.02 32.76
N GLN A 113 -33.24 -8.88 32.16
CA GLN A 113 -34.16 -7.75 32.02
C GLN A 113 -33.75 -6.71 30.95
N LYS A 114 -34.75 -6.45 30.10
CA LYS A 114 -35.08 -5.38 29.17
C LYS A 114 -34.19 -4.11 29.06
N LYS A 115 -33.99 -3.75 27.77
CA LYS A 115 -33.87 -2.42 27.13
C LYS A 115 -33.96 -1.18 28.04
N SER A 116 -32.91 -0.36 28.03
CA SER A 116 -32.88 1.03 27.53
C SER A 116 -31.56 1.69 27.95
N GLY A 117 -30.93 2.45 27.07
CA GLY A 117 -29.73 3.22 27.41
C GLY A 117 -28.95 3.64 26.17
N ALA A 118 -29.08 4.91 25.79
CA ALA A 118 -28.27 5.54 24.76
C ALA A 118 -26.76 5.46 25.11
N PRO A 119 -25.85 5.38 24.12
CA PRO A 119 -24.48 5.82 24.30
C PRO A 119 -24.34 7.24 23.72
N ALA A 120 -24.12 8.23 24.57
CA ALA A 120 -22.80 8.65 25.05
C ALA A 120 -22.07 9.45 23.96
N GLY A 121 -21.93 10.74 24.24
CA GLY A 121 -21.44 11.75 23.33
C GLY A 121 -20.07 11.45 22.76
N HIS A 122 -19.90 11.82 21.49
CA HIS A 122 -18.62 11.97 20.85
C HIS A 122 -17.81 13.00 21.65
N GLN A 123 -16.72 12.58 22.28
CA GLN A 123 -15.76 13.52 22.83
C GLN A 123 -15.03 14.15 21.64
N SER A 124 -15.43 15.38 21.33
CA SER A 124 -14.69 16.32 20.49
C SER A 124 -13.31 16.50 21.12
N MET A 125 -12.26 16.16 20.37
CA MET A 125 -10.91 16.58 20.71
C MET A 125 -10.83 18.07 20.39
N ASP A 126 -11.09 18.93 21.37
CA ASP A 126 -10.84 20.36 21.27
C ASP A 126 -9.34 20.59 21.15
N PHE A 127 -8.88 20.86 19.93
CA PHE A 127 -7.54 21.37 19.70
C PHE A 127 -7.49 22.80 20.25
N HIS A 128 -6.89 22.97 21.43
CA HIS A 128 -6.51 24.28 21.96
C HIS A 128 -5.49 24.92 21.02
N LEU A 129 -5.98 25.66 20.02
CA LEU A 129 -5.21 26.63 19.26
C LEU A 129 -4.91 27.80 20.19
N SER A 130 -3.78 27.72 20.91
CA SER A 130 -3.17 28.89 21.52
C SER A 130 -2.46 29.69 20.42
N THR A 131 -3.23 30.43 19.63
CA THR A 131 -2.69 31.50 18.79
C THR A 131 -2.27 32.65 19.71
N LEU A 132 -0.96 32.74 19.90
CA LEU A 132 -0.30 33.83 20.61
C LEU A 132 -0.45 35.11 19.77
N ASN A 133 -1.46 35.91 20.12
CA ASN A 133 -1.68 37.25 19.58
C ASN A 133 -0.50 38.17 19.96
N HIS A 134 0.46 38.32 19.06
CA HIS A 134 1.40 39.43 19.13
C HIS A 134 0.78 40.63 18.41
N GLY A 135 0.46 41.65 19.20
CA GLY A 135 -0.17 42.89 18.73
C GLY A 135 0.68 43.59 17.69
N ILE A 136 0.07 43.86 16.53
CA ILE A 136 0.56 44.85 15.59
C ILE A 136 0.07 46.20 16.10
N SER A 137 0.98 47.02 16.63
CA SER A 137 0.67 48.40 16.99
C SER A 137 0.24 49.17 15.75
N SER A 138 -0.91 49.81 15.83
CA SER A 138 -1.35 50.83 14.88
C SER A 138 -0.28 51.93 14.78
N ILE A 139 0.31 52.09 13.59
CA ILE A 139 1.12 53.26 13.25
C ILE A 139 0.17 54.22 12.55
N HIS A 140 -0.09 55.35 13.20
CA HIS A 140 -0.85 56.47 12.71
C HIS A 140 0.03 57.27 11.73
N LEU A 141 -0.51 57.64 10.56
CA LEU A 141 -0.03 58.76 9.76
C LEU A 141 -1.21 59.69 9.52
#